data_AF-A0A7S4CM74-F1
#
_entry.id   AF-A0A7S4CM74-F1
#
_cell.length_a   1.000
_cell.length_b   1.000
_cell.length_c   1.000
_cell.angle_alpha   90.00
_cell.angle_beta   90.00
_cell.angle_gamma   90.00
#
_symmetry.space_group_name_H-M   'P 1'
#
loop_
_entity.id
_entity.type
_entity.pdbx_description
1 polymer ?
#
loop_
_entity_poly.entity_id
_entity_poly.type
_entity_poly.pdbx_seq_one_letter_code
_entity_poly.pdbx_strand_id
1 'polypeptide(L)'
;IFFGNNGEDPSRLTARIHTDNHIALSSPTWPIMNFTYILMRKETLRAGADCKQVQETVAFWYWFWHSSVVRRLVQKHLFYNLPIEVRDVVVERFVRDIRCAGKPSWS
;
A
#
# COMPACT_ATOMS: atom_id res chain seq x y z
N ILE A 1 20.45 -2.60 -5.91
CA ILE A 1 19.07 -2.90 -5.46
C ILE A 1 18.39 -1.56 -5.19
N PHE A 2 17.53 -1.09 -6.10
CA PHE A 2 16.73 0.11 -5.85
C PHE A 2 15.44 -0.34 -5.16
N PHE A 3 15.42 -0.25 -3.83
CA PHE A 3 14.20 -0.49 -3.07
C PHE A 3 13.15 0.53 -3.50
N GLY A 4 12.02 0.07 -4.01
CA GLY A 4 10.90 0.94 -4.40
C GLY A 4 10.92 1.46 -5.85
N ASN A 5 11.86 1.04 -6.70
CA ASN A 5 11.79 1.33 -8.14
C ASN A 5 11.64 0.02 -8.93
N ASN A 6 10.46 -0.18 -9.53
CA ASN A 6 10.16 -1.33 -10.38
C ASN A 6 10.44 -1.09 -11.87
N GLY A 7 11.22 -0.05 -12.21
CA GLY A 7 11.52 0.36 -13.59
C GLY A 7 10.48 1.30 -14.21
N GLU A 8 9.38 1.58 -13.50
CA GLU A 8 8.42 2.62 -13.87
C GLU A 8 8.88 3.99 -13.35
N ASP A 9 8.35 5.08 -13.95
CA ASP A 9 8.75 6.45 -13.60
C ASP A 9 8.70 6.67 -12.08
N PRO A 10 9.85 6.91 -11.42
CA PRO A 10 9.94 7.04 -9.98
C PRO A 10 9.11 8.21 -9.44
N SER A 11 8.77 9.20 -10.28
CA SER A 11 7.89 10.31 -9.93
C SER A 11 6.51 9.87 -9.39
N ARG A 12 6.06 8.66 -9.75
CA ARG A 12 4.78 8.07 -9.29
C ARG A 12 4.85 7.41 -7.91
N LEU A 13 6.04 6.97 -7.48
CA LEU A 13 6.24 6.23 -6.22
C LEU A 13 6.94 7.08 -5.15
N THR A 14 7.66 8.12 -5.55
CA THR A 14 7.80 9.29 -4.68
C THR A 14 6.45 9.95 -4.62
N ALA A 15 5.62 9.54 -3.65
CA ALA A 15 4.67 10.46 -3.09
C ALA A 15 5.50 11.69 -2.72
N ARG A 16 5.47 12.74 -3.55
CA ARG A 16 5.80 14.08 -3.08
C ARG A 16 4.99 14.19 -1.80
N ILE A 17 5.68 14.30 -0.67
CA ILE A 17 5.06 14.55 0.62
C ILE A 17 4.44 15.95 0.47
N HIS A 18 3.26 16.03 -0.16
CA HIS A 18 2.51 17.22 -0.53
C HIS A 18 3.29 18.55 -0.58
N THR A 19 4.38 18.68 -1.34
CA THR A 19 5.01 20.01 -1.50
C THR A 19 4.36 20.85 -2.58
N ASP A 20 3.62 20.23 -3.50
CA ASP A 20 3.19 20.89 -4.74
C ASP A 20 1.67 20.98 -4.88
N ASN A 21 0.99 21.31 -3.78
CA ASN A 21 -0.17 22.21 -3.73
C ASN A 21 -0.90 22.03 -2.38
N HIS A 22 -0.69 23.01 -1.50
CA HIS A 22 -1.52 23.36 -0.33
C HIS A 22 -1.45 22.55 0.99
N ILE A 23 -0.50 21.62 1.22
CA ILE A 23 -0.32 21.05 2.58
C ILE A 23 1.09 21.27 3.19
N ALA A 24 2.10 21.69 2.43
CA ALA A 24 3.47 21.88 2.96
C ALA A 24 3.93 23.33 3.21
N LEU A 25 3.06 24.34 3.22
CA LEU A 25 3.50 25.73 3.48
C LEU A 25 2.78 26.45 4.63
N SER A 26 1.76 25.86 5.25
CA SER A 26 1.01 26.50 6.35
C SER A 26 1.05 25.76 7.68
N SER A 27 1.68 24.59 7.75
CA SER A 27 1.82 23.82 8.99
C SER A 27 3.25 23.27 9.09
N PRO A 28 3.91 23.35 10.26
CA PRO A 28 5.26 22.82 10.43
C PRO A 28 5.25 21.33 10.08
N THR A 29 5.83 20.98 8.93
CA THR A 29 6.03 19.60 8.52
C THR A 29 7.06 18.97 9.45
N TRP A 30 6.74 17.80 9.98
CA TRP A 30 7.64 17.07 10.88
C TRP A 30 8.95 16.77 10.15
N PRO A 31 10.12 17.04 10.75
CA PRO A 31 11.42 16.86 10.09
C PRO A 31 11.76 15.38 9.85
N ILE A 32 11.06 14.46 10.53
CA ILE A 32 11.21 13.02 10.38
C ILE A 32 9.82 12.41 10.22
N MET A 33 9.62 11.71 9.11
CA MET A 33 8.46 10.87 8.86
C MET A 33 8.90 9.61 8.11
N ASN A 34 8.24 8.50 8.39
CA ASN A 34 8.55 7.20 7.81
C ASN A 34 7.29 6.50 7.34
N PHE A 35 7.44 5.63 6.36
CA PHE A 35 6.41 4.68 5.96
C PHE A 35 6.60 3.37 6.72
N THR A 36 5.48 2.76 7.12
CA THR A 36 5.48 1.37 7.57
C THR A 36 5.20 0.49 6.37
N TYR A 37 6.09 -0.47 6.11
CA TYR A 37 6.00 -1.34 4.95
C TYR A 37 5.59 -2.75 5.35
N ILE A 38 4.88 -3.40 4.43
CA ILE A 38 4.51 -4.82 4.54
C ILE A 38 5.02 -5.52 3.30
N LEU A 39 5.75 -6.61 3.51
CA LEU A 39 6.37 -7.38 2.45
C LEU A 39 5.53 -8.63 2.19
N MET A 40 5.13 -8.82 0.94
CA MET A 40 4.30 -9.95 0.53
C MET A 40 4.90 -10.69 -0.66
N ARG A 41 4.72 -12.00 -0.67
CA ARG A 41 5.14 -12.86 -1.79
C ARG A 41 4.16 -12.67 -2.95
N LYS A 42 4.67 -12.42 -4.15
CA LYS A 42 3.83 -12.20 -5.34
C LYS A 42 3.26 -13.50 -5.91
N GLU A 43 4.10 -14.51 -6.07
CA GLU A 43 3.75 -15.75 -6.80
C GLU A 43 3.97 -17.03 -5.98
N THR A 44 4.79 -16.95 -4.93
CA THR A 44 5.14 -18.11 -4.11
C THR A 44 4.30 -18.18 -2.86
N LEU A 45 3.88 -19.39 -2.48
CA LEU A 45 3.19 -19.65 -1.22
C LEU A 45 4.20 -19.89 -0.10
N ARG A 46 3.80 -19.57 1.14
CA ARG A 46 4.50 -20.09 2.33
C ARG A 46 4.16 -21.57 2.51
N ALA A 47 5.01 -22.32 3.21
CA ALA A 47 4.71 -23.71 3.55
C ALA A 47 3.35 -23.81 4.27
N GLY A 48 2.51 -24.75 3.83
CA GLY A 48 1.18 -24.99 4.37
C GLY A 48 0.11 -23.95 3.99
N ALA A 49 0.40 -23.02 3.08
CA ALA A 49 -0.62 -22.16 2.47
C ALA A 49 -1.03 -22.71 1.10
N ASP A 50 -2.27 -22.43 0.74
CA ASP A 50 -2.93 -22.69 -0.53
C ASP A 50 -3.50 -21.38 -1.11
N CYS A 51 -4.20 -21.47 -2.24
CA CYS A 51 -4.73 -20.29 -2.92
C CYS A 51 -5.80 -19.56 -2.11
N LYS A 52 -6.53 -20.24 -1.21
CA LYS A 52 -7.56 -19.62 -0.38
C LYS A 52 -6.93 -18.59 0.56
N GLN A 53 -5.80 -18.89 1.21
CA GLN A 53 -5.15 -17.91 2.08
C GLN A 53 -4.58 -16.74 1.27
N VAL A 54 -4.19 -16.95 0.01
CA VAL A 54 -3.84 -15.83 -0.89
C VAL A 54 -5.05 -14.93 -1.10
N GLN A 55 -6.19 -15.50 -1.51
CA GLN A 55 -7.43 -14.76 -1.73
C GLN A 55 -7.85 -13.99 -0.47
N GLU A 56 -7.84 -14.64 0.70
CA GLU A 56 -8.16 -14.02 1.99
C GLU A 56 -7.18 -12.89 2.35
N THR A 57 -5.89 -13.07 2.06
CA THR A 57 -4.88 -12.02 2.29
C THR A 57 -5.17 -10.80 1.42
N VAL A 58 -5.41 -11.00 0.12
CA VAL A 58 -5.67 -9.88 -0.78
C VAL A 58 -7.01 -9.21 -0.47
N ALA A 59 -8.04 -9.98 -0.10
CA ALA A 59 -9.32 -9.47 0.37
C ALA A 59 -9.19 -8.63 1.64
N PHE A 60 -8.44 -9.11 2.64
CA PHE A 60 -8.20 -8.38 3.88
C PHE A 60 -7.51 -7.04 3.62
N TRP A 61 -6.44 -7.04 2.83
CA TRP A 61 -5.70 -5.81 2.55
C TRP A 61 -6.48 -4.83 1.68
N TYR A 62 -7.26 -5.33 0.71
CA TYR A 62 -8.18 -4.49 -0.03
C TYR A 62 -9.20 -3.82 0.90
N TRP A 63 -9.82 -4.59 1.82
CA TRP A 63 -10.70 -4.04 2.84
C TRP A 63 -9.97 -3.02 3.73
N PHE A 64 -8.77 -3.34 4.20
CA PHE A 64 -7.99 -2.49 5.10
C PHE A 64 -7.83 -1.07 4.55
N TRP A 65 -7.44 -0.96 3.26
CA TRP A 65 -7.24 0.33 2.60
C TRP A 65 -8.53 1.12 2.35
N HIS A 66 -9.68 0.44 2.24
CA HIS A 66 -10.97 1.07 1.97
C HIS A 66 -11.83 1.30 3.22
N SER A 67 -11.52 0.62 4.32
CA SER A 67 -12.31 0.63 5.55
C SER A 67 -12.31 1.99 6.23
N SER A 68 -13.51 2.52 6.51
CA SER A 68 -13.65 3.73 7.33
C SER A 68 -13.25 3.49 8.79
N VAL A 69 -13.37 2.25 9.27
CA VAL A 69 -12.93 1.84 10.62
C VAL A 69 -11.41 1.95 10.72
N VAL A 70 -10.68 1.41 9.73
CA VAL A 70 -9.21 1.49 9.70
C VAL A 70 -8.74 2.94 9.63
N ARG A 71 -9.36 3.77 8.77
CA ARG A 71 -9.02 5.20 8.67
C ARG A 71 -9.13 5.95 10.01
N ARG A 72 -10.12 5.61 10.84
CA ARG A 72 -10.26 6.15 12.21
C ARG A 72 -9.20 5.61 13.17
N LEU A 73 -8.89 4.32 13.09
CA LEU A 73 -7.87 3.69 13.93
C LEU A 73 -6.47 4.23 13.64
N VAL A 74 -6.12 4.45 12.37
CA VAL A 74 -4.86 5.06 11.94
C VAL A 74 -4.61 6.39 12.67
N GLN A 75 -5.62 7.26 12.70
CA GLN A 75 -5.53 8.54 13.41
C GLN A 75 -5.39 8.35 14.93
N LYS A 76 -6.16 7.42 15.52
CA LYS A 76 -6.07 7.10 16.96
C LYS A 76 -4.68 6.59 17.36
N HIS A 77 -3.99 5.88 16.47
CA HIS A 77 -2.66 5.33 16.70
C HIS A 77 -1.52 6.23 16.21
N LEU A 78 -1.79 7.53 15.95
CA LEU A 78 -0.79 8.53 15.54
C LEU A 78 -0.10 8.20 14.21
N PHE A 79 -0.77 7.43 13.35
CA PHE A 79 -0.37 7.25 11.96
C PHE A 79 -1.13 8.24 11.07
N TYR A 80 -0.53 8.53 9.91
CA TYR A 80 -1.19 9.27 8.83
C TYR A 80 -1.70 8.29 7.78
N ASN A 81 -2.92 8.53 7.28
CA ASN A 81 -3.46 7.78 6.16
C ASN A 81 -2.69 8.11 4.88
N LEU A 82 -2.53 7.13 3.99
CA LEU A 82 -2.06 7.41 2.64
C LEU A 82 -3.06 8.33 1.91
N PRO A 83 -2.58 9.34 1.17
CA PRO A 83 -3.41 10.08 0.23
C PRO A 83 -4.12 9.14 -0.74
N ILE A 84 -5.33 9.49 -1.15
CA ILE A 84 -6.21 8.62 -1.96
C ILE A 84 -5.51 8.22 -3.26
N GLU A 85 -4.80 9.15 -3.90
CA GLU A 85 -4.11 8.98 -5.16
C GLU A 85 -2.99 7.93 -5.05
N VAL A 86 -2.23 7.96 -3.94
CA VAL A 86 -1.17 6.99 -3.68
C VAL A 86 -1.76 5.64 -3.29
N ARG A 87 -2.78 5.65 -2.43
CA ARG A 87 -3.48 4.43 -1.99
C ARG A 87 -4.02 3.66 -3.17
N ASP A 88 -4.72 4.32 -4.09
CA ASP A 88 -5.40 3.65 -5.20
C ASP A 88 -4.40 2.98 -6.14
N VAL A 89 -3.26 3.64 -6.43
CA VAL A 89 -2.14 3.03 -7.18
C VAL A 89 -1.55 1.81 -6.47
N VAL A 90 -1.35 1.90 -5.15
CA VAL A 90 -0.80 0.79 -4.35
C VAL A 90 -1.76 -0.39 -4.32
N VAL A 91 -3.06 -0.14 -4.09
CA VAL A 91 -4.07 -1.19 -4.00
C VAL A 91 -4.29 -1.86 -5.36
N GLU A 92 -4.33 -1.09 -6.45
CA GLU A 92 -4.46 -1.65 -7.81
C GLU A 92 -3.29 -2.60 -8.13
N ARG A 93 -2.05 -2.16 -7.88
CA ARG A 93 -0.87 -3.00 -8.07
C ARG A 93 -0.90 -4.23 -7.16
N PHE A 94 -1.29 -4.05 -5.90
CA PHE A 94 -1.37 -5.14 -4.93
C PHE A 94 -2.34 -6.25 -5.39
N VAL A 95 -3.53 -5.88 -5.83
CA VAL A 95 -4.55 -6.82 -6.33
C VAL A 95 -4.09 -7.52 -7.61
N ARG A 96 -3.41 -6.79 -8.52
CA ARG A 96 -2.95 -7.31 -9.81
C ARG A 96 -1.74 -8.24 -9.70
N ASP A 97 -0.80 -7.91 -8.83
CA ASP A 97 0.52 -8.53 -8.78
C ASP A 97 0.56 -9.75 -7.84
N ILE A 98 -0.33 -9.84 -6.85
CA ILE A 98 -0.41 -11.02 -5.98
C ILE A 98 -1.28 -12.08 -6.66
N ARG A 99 -0.67 -13.21 -6.96
CA ARG A 99 -1.23 -14.30 -7.75
C ARG A 99 -1.08 -15.63 -7.03
N CYS A 100 -1.99 -16.56 -7.30
CA CYS A 100 -1.80 -17.95 -6.90
C CYS A 100 -1.50 -18.81 -8.13
N ALA A 101 -0.32 -19.44 -8.17
CA ALA A 101 0.11 -20.30 -9.28
C ALA A 101 -0.09 -19.63 -10.67
N GLY A 102 0.26 -18.34 -10.76
CA GLY A 102 0.13 -17.54 -12.00
C GLY A 102 -1.28 -17.02 -12.30
N LYS A 103 -2.31 -17.40 -11.52
CA LYS A 103 -3.69 -16.92 -11.68
C LYS A 103 -3.99 -15.72 -10.79
N PRO A 104 -4.88 -14.79 -11.22
CA PRO A 104 -5.34 -13.69 -10.37
C PRO A 104 -5.85 -14.20 -9.02
N SER A 105 -5.53 -13.48 -7.95
CA SER A 105 -6.06 -13.75 -6.61
C SER A 105 -7.49 -13.23 -6.41
N TRP A 106 -8.02 -12.48 -7.37
CA TRP A 106 -9.41 -12.04 -7.43
C TRP A 106 -10.06 -12.64 -8.66
N SER A 107 -10.83 -13.71 -8.44
CA SER A 107 -11.65 -14.39 -9.45
C SER A 107 -12.83 -15.05 -8.75
#